data_AF-A0A955D536-F1
#
_entry.id   AF-A0A955D536-F1
#
_cell.length_a   1.000
_cell.length_b   1.000
_cell.length_c   1.000
_cell.angle_alpha   90.00
_cell.angle_beta   90.00
_cell.angle_gamma   90.00
#
_symmetry.space_group_name_H-M   'P 1'
#
loop_
_entity.id
_entity.type
_entity.pdbx_description
1 polymer ?
#
loop_
_entity_poly.entity_id
_entity_poly.type
_entity_poly.pdbx_seq_one_letter_code
_entity_poly.pdbx_strand_id
1 'polypeptide(L)'
;MRDFRLRTDLQRSVVRGFSLPLGIEAVELEPPAQGYTIAYTPGEEDDPDTYAFHAVVSIERLRPLLRETFALLPREIYPIIEIGSRDAYRSVDVYLGEEPIARREFLDVWNRFEDILIEDASIGVGANAEEPFIEVFVDSWKGLSVHVPLHLRDTIEEIFHRHGLEEVPETWGDSEREPATRVREVLEIVDEQSPDIDELLLQLRELWRLELNVDPQTNVDEAGRNLGMTLWHAVVVADSADGNLDRGAYLSVWADAGSMADMEDLIDEVMDAHPEWSFTSVYSIDRVAYDERPDELAALPPRPGREPKVHLVQFDIWGDPPAERRDQGAVNG
;
A
#
# COMPACT_ATOMS: atom_id res chain seq x y z
N MET A 1 1.59 -17.78 -7.68
CA MET A 1 0.82 -16.53 -7.82
C MET A 1 -0.62 -16.88 -8.11
N ARG A 2 -1.54 -16.49 -7.22
CA ARG A 2 -2.96 -16.87 -7.30
C ARG A 2 -3.71 -15.92 -8.23
N ASP A 3 -4.64 -16.44 -9.01
CA ASP A 3 -5.49 -15.62 -9.86
C ASP A 3 -6.59 -14.97 -9.01
N PHE A 4 -6.91 -13.71 -9.28
CA PHE A 4 -8.02 -12.99 -8.63
C PHE A 4 -9.16 -12.73 -9.62
N ARG A 5 -10.35 -12.44 -9.09
CA ARG A 5 -11.50 -12.02 -9.87
C ARG A 5 -12.22 -10.89 -9.16
N LEU A 6 -12.77 -9.98 -9.96
CA LEU A 6 -13.69 -8.98 -9.43
C LEU A 6 -15.10 -9.58 -9.32
N ARG A 7 -15.80 -9.15 -8.28
CA ARG A 7 -17.22 -9.40 -8.07
C ARG A 7 -18.04 -8.92 -9.27
N THR A 8 -18.96 -9.76 -9.71
CA THR A 8 -19.86 -9.48 -10.84
C THR A 8 -21.25 -9.04 -10.39
N ASP A 9 -21.55 -9.13 -9.10
CA ASP A 9 -22.81 -8.73 -8.48
C ASP A 9 -22.85 -7.23 -8.11
N LEU A 10 -21.70 -6.56 -8.12
CA LEU A 10 -21.60 -5.14 -7.82
C LEU A 10 -22.15 -4.27 -8.95
N GLN A 11 -23.03 -3.33 -8.59
CA GLN A 11 -23.48 -2.29 -9.49
C GLN A 11 -22.64 -1.02 -9.30
N ARG A 12 -22.15 -0.48 -10.41
CA ARG A 12 -21.40 0.78 -10.43
C ARG A 12 -22.30 1.95 -10.03
N SER A 13 -21.83 2.75 -9.08
CA SER A 13 -22.53 3.99 -8.70
C SER A 13 -22.30 5.05 -9.76
N VAL A 14 -23.39 5.63 -10.26
CA VAL A 14 -23.37 6.74 -11.22
C VAL A 14 -24.03 7.95 -10.59
N VAL A 15 -23.27 9.01 -10.37
CA VAL A 15 -23.74 10.26 -9.74
C VAL A 15 -23.82 11.33 -10.81
N ARG A 16 -25.05 11.68 -11.23
CA ARG A 16 -25.33 12.71 -12.24
C ARG A 16 -24.46 12.59 -13.52
N GLY A 17 -24.21 11.36 -13.97
CA GLY A 17 -23.41 11.05 -15.15
C GLY A 17 -21.92 10.81 -14.91
N PHE A 18 -21.44 10.98 -13.68
CA PHE A 18 -20.10 10.57 -13.26
C PHE A 18 -20.10 9.12 -12.78
N SER A 19 -19.28 8.26 -13.38
CA SER A 19 -19.17 6.84 -13.02
C SER A 19 -18.00 6.62 -12.06
N LEU A 20 -18.31 6.13 -10.86
CA LEU A 20 -17.31 5.80 -9.83
C LEU A 20 -16.68 4.41 -10.08
N PRO A 21 -15.49 4.11 -9.51
CA PRO A 21 -14.97 2.74 -9.44
C PRO A 21 -15.92 1.81 -8.66
N LEU A 22 -15.84 0.49 -8.88
CA LEU A 22 -16.70 -0.49 -8.20
C LEU A 22 -16.53 -0.46 -6.68
N GLY A 23 -15.33 -0.14 -6.19
CA GLY A 23 -15.02 -0.04 -4.78
C GLY A 23 -15.69 1.12 -4.06
N ILE A 24 -16.29 2.08 -4.78
CA ILE A 24 -16.98 3.23 -4.17
C ILE A 24 -18.49 3.13 -4.41
N GLU A 25 -19.26 3.06 -3.32
CA GLU A 25 -20.70 3.29 -3.33
C GLU A 25 -21.01 4.73 -2.91
N ALA A 26 -21.67 5.47 -3.79
CA ALA A 26 -22.16 6.82 -3.46
C ALA A 26 -23.39 6.76 -2.55
N VAL A 27 -23.38 7.50 -1.43
CA VAL A 27 -24.54 7.65 -0.54
C VAL A 27 -25.15 9.06 -0.70
N GLU A 28 -24.40 10.10 -0.34
CA GLU A 28 -24.76 11.52 -0.52
C GLU A 28 -23.59 12.27 -1.16
N LEU A 29 -23.11 11.75 -2.29
CA LEU A 29 -21.99 12.33 -3.03
C LEU A 29 -22.50 13.35 -4.06
N GLU A 30 -21.94 14.56 -4.03
CA GLU A 30 -22.01 15.48 -5.17
C GLU A 30 -20.96 15.07 -6.20
N PRO A 31 -21.28 15.04 -7.51
CA PRO A 31 -20.31 14.60 -8.52
C PRO A 31 -19.14 15.60 -8.60
N PRO A 32 -17.91 15.13 -8.86
CA PRO A 32 -16.80 16.03 -9.15
C PRO A 32 -17.02 16.75 -10.48
N ALA A 33 -16.37 17.89 -10.64
CA ALA A 33 -16.18 18.47 -11.96
C ALA A 33 -15.16 17.62 -12.73
N GLN A 34 -15.58 17.14 -13.91
CA GLN A 34 -14.67 16.43 -14.81
C GLN A 34 -13.82 17.43 -15.58
N GLY A 35 -12.52 17.26 -15.55
CA GLY A 35 -11.55 18.21 -16.08
C GLY A 35 -10.20 18.00 -15.42
N TYR A 36 -9.35 19.02 -15.45
CA TYR A 36 -8.10 19.02 -14.69
C TYR A 36 -7.86 20.35 -13.97
N THR A 37 -7.13 20.30 -12.86
CA THR A 37 -6.49 21.46 -12.24
C THR A 37 -5.00 21.45 -12.57
N ILE A 38 -4.36 22.62 -12.48
CA ILE A 38 -2.92 22.77 -12.65
C ILE A 38 -2.36 23.67 -11.54
N ALA A 39 -1.28 23.25 -10.93
CA ALA A 39 -0.52 24.03 -9.96
C ALA A 39 0.96 24.08 -10.37
N TYR A 40 1.56 25.26 -10.21
CA TYR A 40 3.01 25.39 -10.31
C TYR A 40 3.63 25.05 -8.95
N THR A 41 4.62 24.18 -8.96
CA THR A 41 5.34 23.75 -7.76
C THR A 41 6.78 24.24 -7.87
N PRO A 42 7.19 25.25 -7.09
CA PRO A 42 8.56 25.71 -7.08
C PRO A 42 9.46 24.60 -6.53
N GLY A 43 10.62 24.37 -7.15
CA GLY A 43 11.61 23.45 -6.63
C GLY A 43 12.25 23.97 -5.33
N GLU A 44 12.71 23.06 -4.46
CA GLU A 44 13.49 23.40 -3.28
C GLU A 44 14.98 23.16 -3.53
N GLU A 45 15.84 24.09 -3.10
CA GLU A 45 17.30 24.02 -3.25
C GLU A 45 17.79 23.73 -4.68
N ASP A 46 18.11 22.47 -4.99
CA ASP A 46 18.64 22.00 -6.27
C ASP A 46 17.56 21.30 -7.14
N ASP A 47 16.33 21.16 -6.65
CA ASP A 47 15.23 20.54 -7.40
C ASP A 47 14.66 21.49 -8.47
N PRO A 48 14.28 20.96 -9.65
CA PRO A 48 13.69 21.78 -10.70
C PRO A 48 12.25 22.17 -10.38
N ASP A 49 11.84 23.35 -10.85
CA ASP A 49 10.43 23.74 -10.88
C ASP A 49 9.59 22.75 -11.72
N THR A 50 8.39 22.45 -11.24
CA THR A 50 7.47 21.51 -11.89
C THR A 50 6.05 22.06 -12.00
N TYR A 51 5.23 21.36 -12.80
CA TYR A 51 3.78 21.51 -12.80
C TYR A 51 3.14 20.24 -12.29
N ALA A 52 2.17 20.42 -11.41
CA ALA A 52 1.29 19.40 -10.88
C ALA A 52 -0.08 19.48 -11.55
N PHE A 53 -0.48 18.42 -12.23
CA PHE A 53 -1.81 18.29 -12.81
C PHE A 53 -2.62 17.28 -12.03
N HIS A 54 -3.89 17.58 -11.74
CA HIS A 54 -4.84 16.59 -11.20
C HIS A 54 -6.05 16.52 -12.12
N ALA A 55 -6.27 15.36 -12.74
CA ALA A 55 -7.37 15.11 -13.66
C ALA A 55 -8.39 14.14 -13.07
N VAL A 56 -9.67 14.50 -13.17
CA VAL A 56 -10.78 13.66 -12.72
C VAL A 56 -11.72 13.38 -13.89
N VAL A 57 -11.99 12.10 -14.12
CA VAL A 57 -12.85 11.60 -15.19
C VAL A 57 -13.69 10.43 -14.69
N SER A 58 -14.85 10.20 -15.29
CA SER A 58 -15.57 8.95 -15.07
C SER A 58 -14.65 7.75 -15.38
N ILE A 59 -14.76 6.70 -14.57
CA ILE A 59 -13.83 5.55 -14.56
C ILE A 59 -13.61 4.90 -15.93
N GLU A 60 -14.63 4.87 -16.81
CA GLU A 60 -14.51 4.32 -18.17
C GLU A 60 -13.55 5.10 -19.08
N ARG A 61 -13.24 6.35 -18.73
CA ARG A 61 -12.30 7.23 -19.44
C ARG A 61 -10.90 7.20 -18.86
N LEU A 62 -10.70 6.60 -17.67
CA LEU A 62 -9.42 6.64 -16.98
C LEU A 62 -8.35 5.78 -17.68
N ARG A 63 -8.68 4.54 -18.08
CA ARG A 63 -7.75 3.63 -18.77
C ARG A 63 -7.04 4.24 -19.99
N PRO A 64 -7.74 4.82 -20.98
CA PRO A 64 -7.07 5.39 -22.14
C PRO A 64 -6.23 6.62 -21.80
N LEU A 65 -6.62 7.41 -20.79
CA LEU A 65 -5.84 8.54 -20.28
C LEU A 65 -4.53 8.06 -19.64
N LEU A 66 -4.60 7.05 -18.77
CA LEU A 66 -3.42 6.44 -18.12
C LEU A 66 -2.43 5.87 -19.10
N ARG A 67 -2.90 5.24 -20.18
CA ARG A 67 -2.01 4.71 -21.22
C ARG A 67 -1.18 5.81 -21.89
N GLU A 68 -1.75 6.99 -22.11
CA GLU A 68 -1.02 8.11 -22.70
C GLU A 68 -0.05 8.75 -21.69
N THR A 69 -0.45 8.90 -20.42
CA THR A 69 0.43 9.47 -19.41
C THR A 69 1.58 8.53 -19.03
N PHE A 70 1.34 7.23 -18.88
CA PHE A 70 2.43 6.24 -18.69
C PHE A 70 3.38 6.16 -19.89
N ALA A 71 2.95 6.53 -21.09
CA ALA A 71 3.85 6.58 -22.24
C ALA A 71 4.92 7.69 -22.10
N LEU A 72 4.68 8.71 -21.26
CA LEU A 72 5.63 9.78 -20.96
C LEU A 72 6.73 9.35 -19.99
N LEU A 73 6.44 8.37 -19.12
CA LEU A 73 7.44 7.86 -18.18
C LEU A 73 8.68 7.37 -18.94
N PRO A 74 9.89 7.62 -18.41
CA PRO A 74 11.14 7.18 -19.04
C PRO A 74 11.32 5.66 -18.96
N ARG A 75 12.48 5.16 -19.39
CA ARG A 75 12.73 3.71 -19.47
C ARG A 75 12.86 3.04 -18.11
N GLU A 76 13.31 3.78 -17.12
CA GLU A 76 13.58 3.35 -15.75
C GLU A 76 12.74 4.22 -14.83
N ILE A 77 11.99 3.59 -13.93
CA ILE A 77 11.00 4.23 -13.06
C ILE A 77 10.98 3.54 -11.69
N TYR A 78 10.53 4.25 -10.66
CA TYR A 78 10.25 3.69 -9.35
C TYR A 78 8.73 3.55 -9.20
N PRO A 79 8.20 2.32 -9.06
CA PRO A 79 6.77 2.11 -8.82
C PRO A 79 6.39 2.57 -7.42
N ILE A 80 5.14 3.01 -7.27
CA ILE A 80 4.60 3.55 -6.03
C ILE A 80 3.22 2.92 -5.77
N ILE A 81 2.98 2.50 -4.54
CA ILE A 81 1.65 2.12 -4.05
C ILE A 81 1.36 2.88 -2.76
N GLU A 82 0.15 3.41 -2.64
CA GLU A 82 -0.38 3.95 -1.39
C GLU A 82 -1.59 3.13 -0.95
N ILE A 83 -1.69 2.82 0.34
CA ILE A 83 -2.85 2.14 0.92
C ILE A 83 -3.10 2.63 2.34
N GLY A 84 -4.36 2.60 2.79
CA GLY A 84 -4.68 2.90 4.19
C GLY A 84 -3.89 1.99 5.13
N SER A 85 -3.21 2.60 6.10
CA SER A 85 -2.32 1.94 7.04
C SER A 85 -3.09 1.23 8.16
N ARG A 86 -2.54 0.10 8.65
CA ARG A 86 -3.00 -0.57 9.88
C ARG A 86 -2.27 -0.09 11.12
N ASP A 87 -1.20 0.67 10.94
CA ASP A 87 -0.41 1.25 12.02
C ASP A 87 -1.23 2.30 12.80
N ALA A 88 -1.23 2.20 14.13
CA ALA A 88 -2.00 3.08 15.00
C ALA A 88 -1.58 4.56 14.98
N TYR A 89 -0.43 4.88 14.37
CA TYR A 89 0.17 6.22 14.34
C TYR A 89 0.46 6.73 12.93
N ARG A 90 -0.02 6.01 11.90
CA ARG A 90 0.08 6.37 10.48
C ARG A 90 -1.22 6.01 9.76
N SER A 91 -1.71 6.92 8.93
CA SER A 91 -2.96 6.82 8.17
C SER A 91 -2.78 6.16 6.80
N VAL A 92 -1.62 6.33 6.17
CA VAL A 92 -1.31 5.79 4.84
C VAL A 92 0.07 5.13 4.83
N ASP A 93 0.14 3.91 4.31
CA ASP A 93 1.38 3.25 3.94
C ASP A 93 1.75 3.61 2.51
N VAL A 94 2.97 4.11 2.32
CA VAL A 94 3.54 4.35 1.00
C VAL A 94 4.60 3.31 0.76
N TYR A 95 4.42 2.50 -0.28
CA TYR A 95 5.39 1.52 -0.74
C TYR A 95 6.08 2.05 -2.00
N LEU A 96 7.40 2.14 -1.98
CA LEU A 96 8.22 2.71 -3.05
C LEU A 96 9.29 1.70 -3.47
N GLY A 97 9.58 1.60 -4.77
CA GLY A 97 10.69 0.80 -5.26
C GLY A 97 12.03 1.40 -4.79
N GLU A 98 12.89 0.60 -4.17
CA GLU A 98 14.23 1.04 -3.75
C GLU A 98 15.15 1.29 -4.96
N GLU A 99 15.05 0.41 -5.97
CA GLU A 99 15.77 0.52 -7.24
C GLU A 99 14.80 0.74 -8.40
N PRO A 100 15.21 1.47 -9.46
CA PRO A 100 14.34 1.67 -10.59
C PRO A 100 14.19 0.37 -11.39
N ILE A 101 12.98 0.10 -11.86
CA ILE A 101 12.68 -1.02 -12.75
C ILE A 101 12.44 -0.52 -14.17
N ALA A 102 12.53 -1.42 -15.14
CA ALA A 102 12.19 -1.08 -16.52
C ALA A 102 10.70 -0.75 -16.63
N ARG A 103 10.34 0.36 -17.29
CA ARG A 103 8.94 0.73 -17.56
C ARG A 103 8.13 -0.40 -18.19
N ARG A 104 8.77 -1.26 -19.00
CA ARG A 104 8.09 -2.43 -19.57
C ARG A 104 7.68 -3.43 -18.49
N GLU A 105 8.57 -3.70 -17.53
CA GLU A 105 8.30 -4.59 -16.39
C GLU A 105 7.17 -4.03 -15.52
N PHE A 106 7.21 -2.73 -15.22
CA PHE A 106 6.10 -2.04 -14.57
C PHE A 106 4.77 -2.25 -15.32
N LEU A 107 4.75 -1.97 -16.63
CA LEU A 107 3.54 -2.09 -17.45
C LEU A 107 3.06 -3.56 -17.58
N ASP A 108 3.96 -4.53 -17.60
CA ASP A 108 3.61 -5.96 -17.66
C ASP A 108 2.83 -6.36 -16.39
N VAL A 109 3.28 -5.90 -15.22
CA VAL A 109 2.57 -6.11 -13.93
C VAL A 109 1.29 -5.26 -13.89
N TRP A 110 1.35 -3.97 -14.24
CA TRP A 110 0.18 -3.10 -14.30
C TRP A 110 -0.95 -3.75 -15.11
N ASN A 111 -0.67 -4.22 -16.33
CA ASN A 111 -1.69 -4.82 -17.19
C ASN A 111 -2.33 -6.06 -16.58
N ARG A 112 -1.61 -6.78 -15.73
CA ARG A 112 -2.13 -7.96 -15.02
C ARG A 112 -3.05 -7.57 -13.87
N PHE A 113 -2.76 -6.48 -13.16
CA PHE A 113 -3.51 -6.01 -12.00
C PHE A 113 -4.44 -4.83 -12.33
N GLU A 114 -4.52 -4.37 -13.58
CA GLU A 114 -5.21 -3.14 -14.00
C GLU A 114 -6.66 -3.08 -13.49
N ASP A 115 -7.36 -4.22 -13.51
CA ASP A 115 -8.74 -4.29 -13.05
C ASP A 115 -8.87 -3.98 -11.56
N ILE A 116 -8.03 -4.55 -10.70
CA ILE A 116 -8.09 -4.27 -9.26
C ILE A 116 -7.56 -2.86 -8.95
N LEU A 117 -6.45 -2.45 -9.58
CA LEU A 117 -5.83 -1.14 -9.36
C LEU A 117 -6.77 0.02 -9.71
N ILE A 118 -7.63 -0.15 -10.70
CA ILE A 118 -8.59 0.88 -11.13
C ILE A 118 -9.91 0.79 -10.36
N GLU A 119 -10.38 -0.41 -10.01
CA GLU A 119 -11.73 -0.58 -9.46
C GLU A 119 -11.79 -0.58 -7.93
N ASP A 120 -10.70 -0.93 -7.24
CA ASP A 120 -10.64 -0.93 -5.78
C ASP A 120 -10.53 0.49 -5.21
N ALA A 121 -11.06 0.75 -4.02
CA ALA A 121 -11.07 2.11 -3.43
C ALA A 121 -10.06 2.31 -2.28
N SER A 122 -9.20 1.34 -1.99
CA SER A 122 -8.15 1.45 -0.96
C SER A 122 -6.76 1.68 -1.55
N ILE A 123 -6.54 1.30 -2.81
CA ILE A 123 -5.22 1.42 -3.47
C ILE A 123 -5.09 2.73 -4.27
N GLY A 124 -4.08 3.51 -3.93
CA GLY A 124 -3.41 4.46 -4.82
C GLY A 124 -2.19 3.81 -5.48
N VAL A 125 -1.91 4.12 -6.74
CA VAL A 125 -0.82 3.46 -7.48
C VAL A 125 -0.27 4.32 -8.61
N GLY A 126 1.03 4.23 -8.84
CA GLY A 126 1.68 4.96 -9.91
C GLY A 126 3.14 4.60 -10.07
N ALA A 127 3.87 5.51 -10.69
CA ALA A 127 5.31 5.46 -10.75
C ALA A 127 5.88 6.87 -10.93
N ASN A 128 7.10 7.07 -10.45
CA ASN A 128 7.89 8.25 -10.75
C ASN A 128 9.21 7.91 -11.44
N ALA A 129 9.92 8.93 -11.89
CA ALA A 129 11.29 8.86 -12.35
C ALA A 129 12.01 10.14 -11.94
N GLU A 130 13.33 10.08 -11.82
CA GLU A 130 14.14 11.22 -11.36
C GLU A 130 14.66 12.08 -12.52
N GLU A 131 15.00 11.48 -13.67
CA GLU A 131 15.63 12.19 -14.80
C GLU A 131 14.99 11.83 -16.16
N PRO A 132 14.15 12.71 -16.74
CA PRO A 132 13.57 13.89 -16.10
C PRO A 132 12.57 13.51 -15.00
N PHE A 133 12.37 14.38 -14.02
CA PHE A 133 11.36 14.15 -12.99
C PHE A 133 9.95 14.09 -13.59
N ILE A 134 9.36 12.90 -13.60
CA ILE A 134 7.99 12.66 -14.07
C ILE A 134 7.33 11.71 -13.09
N GLU A 135 6.17 12.08 -12.58
CA GLU A 135 5.32 11.21 -11.77
C GLU A 135 3.95 11.08 -12.43
N VAL A 136 3.45 9.85 -12.47
CA VAL A 136 2.08 9.54 -12.90
C VAL A 136 1.47 8.65 -11.84
N PHE A 137 0.46 9.14 -11.13
CA PHE A 137 -0.13 8.48 -9.97
C PHE A 137 -1.65 8.55 -10.00
N VAL A 138 -2.30 7.46 -9.61
CA VAL A 138 -3.75 7.36 -9.47
C VAL A 138 -4.08 7.24 -7.99
N ASP A 139 -4.80 8.21 -7.44
CA ASP A 139 -5.20 8.20 -6.04
C ASP A 139 -6.31 7.15 -5.75
N SER A 140 -6.64 6.94 -4.47
CA SER A 140 -7.69 5.99 -4.04
C SER A 140 -9.10 6.35 -4.55
N TRP A 141 -9.33 7.62 -4.89
CA TRP A 141 -10.55 8.14 -5.52
C TRP A 141 -10.51 8.08 -7.05
N LYS A 142 -9.42 7.55 -7.61
CA LYS A 142 -9.16 7.40 -9.04
C LYS A 142 -9.01 8.71 -9.79
N GLY A 143 -8.60 9.76 -9.10
CA GLY A 143 -8.01 10.95 -9.70
C GLY A 143 -6.61 10.65 -10.21
N LEU A 144 -6.25 11.23 -11.35
CA LEU A 144 -4.95 11.08 -11.99
C LEU A 144 -4.09 12.31 -11.68
N SER A 145 -3.05 12.12 -10.87
CA SER A 145 -1.97 13.09 -10.67
C SER A 145 -0.86 12.90 -11.70
N VAL A 146 -0.40 13.98 -12.31
CA VAL A 146 0.75 14.00 -13.21
C VAL A 146 1.66 15.16 -12.82
N HIS A 147 2.85 14.87 -12.31
CA HIS A 147 3.89 15.88 -12.10
C HIS A 147 4.93 15.81 -13.21
N VAL A 148 5.27 16.97 -13.77
CA VAL A 148 6.23 17.07 -14.86
C VAL A 148 7.08 18.33 -14.79
N PRO A 149 8.26 18.37 -15.44
CA PRO A 149 9.06 19.58 -15.55
C PRO A 149 8.37 20.60 -16.46
N LEU A 150 8.76 21.88 -16.32
CA LEU A 150 8.12 23.00 -17.03
C LEU A 150 7.97 22.81 -18.54
N HIS A 151 8.94 22.17 -19.20
CA HIS A 151 8.95 21.98 -20.65
C HIS A 151 7.94 20.94 -21.17
N LEU A 152 7.36 20.11 -20.28
CA LEU A 152 6.34 19.11 -20.64
C LEU A 152 4.91 19.59 -20.39
N ARG A 153 4.71 20.78 -19.81
CA ARG A 153 3.38 21.36 -19.54
C ARG A 153 2.44 21.26 -20.74
N ASP A 154 2.85 21.83 -21.87
CA ASP A 154 2.03 21.89 -23.09
C ASP A 154 1.70 20.47 -23.61
N THR A 155 2.58 19.50 -23.37
CA THR A 155 2.36 18.09 -23.75
C THR A 155 1.24 17.46 -22.91
N ILE A 156 1.21 17.72 -21.60
CA ILE A 156 0.14 17.24 -20.71
C ILE A 156 -1.20 17.90 -21.07
N GLU A 157 -1.20 19.22 -21.26
CA GLU A 157 -2.40 19.94 -21.70
C GLU A 157 -2.92 19.38 -23.03
N GLU A 158 -2.05 19.05 -23.99
CA GLU A 158 -2.46 18.45 -25.26
C GLU A 158 -3.08 17.05 -25.08
N ILE A 159 -2.50 16.20 -24.23
CA ILE A 159 -3.08 14.89 -23.87
C ILE A 159 -4.49 15.10 -23.32
N PHE A 160 -4.64 15.97 -22.31
CA PHE A 160 -5.92 16.23 -21.67
C PHE A 160 -6.97 16.77 -22.66
N HIS A 161 -6.60 17.71 -23.53
CA HIS A 161 -7.49 18.22 -24.58
C HIS A 161 -7.92 17.12 -25.57
N ARG A 162 -7.03 16.20 -25.96
CA ARG A 162 -7.41 15.05 -26.83
C ARG A 162 -8.41 14.12 -26.16
N HIS A 163 -8.33 14.00 -24.84
CA HIS A 163 -9.32 13.28 -24.02
C HIS A 163 -10.58 14.10 -23.74
N GLY A 164 -10.67 15.34 -24.22
CA GLY A 164 -11.82 16.22 -24.01
C GLY A 164 -11.92 16.75 -22.59
N LEU A 165 -10.78 16.99 -21.94
CA LEU A 165 -10.67 17.64 -20.64
C LEU A 165 -10.29 19.10 -20.83
N GLU A 166 -10.92 19.96 -20.04
CA GLU A 166 -10.61 21.38 -19.94
C GLU A 166 -10.14 21.68 -18.52
N GLU A 167 -9.39 22.76 -18.36
CA GLU A 167 -9.01 23.25 -17.03
C GLU A 167 -10.28 23.68 -16.28
N VAL A 168 -10.45 23.16 -15.07
CA VAL A 168 -11.53 23.53 -14.16
C VAL A 168 -10.94 24.17 -12.90
N PRO A 169 -11.68 25.04 -12.19
CA PRO A 169 -11.18 25.65 -10.96
C PRO A 169 -10.86 24.62 -9.88
N GLU A 170 -11.58 23.50 -9.88
CA GLU A 170 -11.57 22.47 -8.85
C GLU A 170 -12.19 21.19 -9.44
N THR A 171 -11.70 20.01 -9.02
CA THR A 171 -12.24 18.69 -9.44
C THR A 171 -13.18 18.12 -8.39
N TRP A 172 -12.64 17.69 -7.25
CA TRP A 172 -13.39 17.33 -6.04
C TRP A 172 -13.59 18.58 -5.20
N GLY A 173 -14.82 18.84 -4.74
CA GLY A 173 -15.11 20.01 -3.92
C GLY A 173 -14.40 20.00 -2.57
N ASP A 174 -13.89 21.16 -2.15
CA ASP A 174 -13.22 21.48 -0.88
C ASP A 174 -14.12 21.35 0.37
N SER A 175 -15.18 20.55 0.32
CA SER A 175 -16.05 20.41 1.49
C SER A 175 -15.29 19.71 2.61
N GLU A 176 -15.14 20.37 3.77
CA GLU A 176 -14.60 19.82 5.03
C GLU A 176 -15.31 18.52 5.50
N ARG A 177 -16.40 18.12 4.84
CA ARG A 177 -17.07 16.85 5.07
C ARG A 177 -16.52 15.85 4.07
N GLU A 178 -15.92 14.78 4.58
CA GLU A 178 -15.67 13.58 3.79
C GLU A 178 -16.95 13.22 3.03
N PRO A 179 -16.86 13.01 1.70
CA PRO A 179 -18.05 12.71 0.94
C PRO A 179 -18.67 11.42 1.46
N ALA A 180 -19.98 11.44 1.69
CA ALA A 180 -20.70 10.27 2.20
C ALA A 180 -20.64 9.14 1.17
N THR A 181 -19.65 8.28 1.32
CA THR A 181 -19.35 7.14 0.48
C THR A 181 -19.17 5.91 1.36
N ARG A 182 -19.31 4.74 0.75
CA ARG A 182 -18.97 3.47 1.39
C ARG A 182 -17.97 2.73 0.51
N VAL A 183 -16.84 2.37 1.10
CA VAL A 183 -15.87 1.46 0.49
C VAL A 183 -16.48 0.06 0.43
N ARG A 184 -16.38 -0.58 -0.73
CA ARG A 184 -16.88 -1.92 -1.01
C ARG A 184 -15.72 -2.82 -1.41
N GLU A 185 -15.71 -4.02 -0.87
CA GLU A 185 -14.84 -5.09 -1.35
C GLU A 185 -15.22 -5.48 -2.78
N VAL A 186 -14.26 -5.36 -3.70
CA VAL A 186 -14.44 -5.67 -5.11
C VAL A 186 -13.95 -7.06 -5.50
N LEU A 187 -13.13 -7.71 -4.66
CA LEU A 187 -12.61 -9.04 -4.90
C LEU A 187 -13.67 -10.11 -4.63
N GLU A 188 -13.76 -11.11 -5.51
CA GLU A 188 -14.60 -12.28 -5.33
C GLU A 188 -13.87 -13.31 -4.47
N ILE A 189 -14.32 -13.49 -3.22
CA ILE A 189 -13.82 -14.51 -2.31
C ILE A 189 -14.72 -15.75 -2.41
N VAL A 190 -14.22 -16.80 -3.06
CA VAL A 190 -14.98 -18.05 -3.31
C VAL A 190 -14.65 -19.12 -2.29
N ASP A 191 -13.41 -19.11 -1.78
CA ASP A 191 -12.86 -20.05 -0.81
C ASP A 191 -11.73 -19.40 0.02
N GLU A 192 -11.19 -20.14 0.98
CA GLU A 192 -10.06 -19.71 1.83
C GLU A 192 -8.75 -19.50 1.06
N GLN A 193 -8.68 -19.88 -0.22
CA GLN A 193 -7.50 -19.71 -1.07
C GLN A 193 -7.63 -18.49 -1.99
N SER A 194 -8.80 -17.84 -2.00
CA SER A 194 -9.06 -16.67 -2.83
C SER A 194 -8.23 -15.50 -2.29
N PRO A 195 -7.41 -14.83 -3.13
CA PRO A 195 -6.55 -13.76 -2.66
C PRO A 195 -7.40 -12.56 -2.24
N ASP A 196 -7.09 -12.02 -1.06
CA ASP A 196 -7.61 -10.73 -0.59
C ASP A 196 -6.69 -9.58 -1.03
N ILE A 197 -7.01 -8.36 -0.58
CA ILE A 197 -6.26 -7.16 -0.97
C ILE A 197 -4.82 -7.20 -0.46
N ASP A 198 -4.58 -7.79 0.70
CA ASP A 198 -3.27 -7.86 1.31
C ASP A 198 -2.38 -8.87 0.60
N GLU A 199 -2.93 -10.02 0.19
CA GLU A 199 -2.22 -10.99 -0.65
C GLU A 199 -1.85 -10.36 -2.00
N LEU A 200 -2.76 -9.60 -2.62
CA LEU A 200 -2.44 -8.90 -3.87
C LEU A 200 -1.39 -7.79 -3.67
N LEU A 201 -1.45 -7.05 -2.56
CA LEU A 201 -0.43 -6.06 -2.20
C LEU A 201 0.93 -6.73 -2.00
N LEU A 202 0.99 -7.87 -1.31
CA LEU A 202 2.23 -8.64 -1.14
C LEU A 202 2.81 -9.05 -2.50
N GLN A 203 1.98 -9.55 -3.42
CA GLN A 203 2.43 -9.90 -4.78
C GLN A 203 2.93 -8.68 -5.56
N LEU A 204 2.24 -7.53 -5.46
CA LEU A 204 2.68 -6.29 -6.11
C LEU A 204 4.01 -5.80 -5.53
N ARG A 205 4.18 -5.84 -4.20
CA ARG A 205 5.43 -5.50 -3.53
C ARG A 205 6.57 -6.39 -3.99
N GLU A 206 6.37 -7.70 -4.10
CA GLU A 206 7.38 -8.63 -4.61
C GLU A 206 7.73 -8.35 -6.09
N LEU A 207 6.72 -8.16 -6.94
CA LEU A 207 6.90 -7.96 -8.38
C LEU A 207 7.54 -6.63 -8.74
N TRP A 208 7.25 -5.58 -7.98
CA TRP A 208 7.82 -4.24 -8.18
C TRP A 208 8.98 -3.92 -7.23
N ARG A 209 9.35 -4.86 -6.35
CA ARG A 209 10.43 -4.70 -5.35
C ARG A 209 10.20 -3.47 -4.46
N LEU A 210 8.98 -3.36 -3.96
CA LEU A 210 8.57 -2.24 -3.13
C LEU A 210 8.91 -2.47 -1.66
N GLU A 211 9.41 -1.42 -1.03
CA GLU A 211 9.63 -1.34 0.41
C GLU A 211 8.76 -0.25 1.01
N LEU A 212 8.45 -0.38 2.30
CA LEU A 212 7.69 0.65 3.01
C LEU A 212 8.58 1.90 3.13
N ASN A 213 8.10 3.03 2.61
CA ASN A 213 8.82 4.30 2.58
C ASN A 213 8.74 5.01 3.95
N VAL A 214 9.44 4.46 4.93
CA VAL A 214 9.61 5.01 6.27
C VAL A 214 11.07 4.91 6.69
N ASP A 215 11.52 5.81 7.56
CA ASP A 215 12.84 5.67 8.17
C ASP A 215 12.80 4.55 9.23
N PRO A 216 13.50 3.42 9.02
CA PRO A 216 13.42 2.29 9.93
C PRO A 216 14.09 2.56 11.28
N GLN A 217 14.93 3.61 11.38
CA GLN A 217 15.70 3.94 12.58
C GLN A 217 14.93 4.85 13.55
N THR A 218 13.89 5.54 13.08
CA THR A 218 13.11 6.47 13.91
C THR A 218 11.71 5.96 14.16
N ASN A 219 11.18 6.25 15.36
CA ASN A 219 9.79 5.96 15.70
C ASN A 219 9.04 7.27 15.95
N VAL A 220 8.52 7.82 14.87
CA VAL A 220 7.73 9.06 14.86
C VAL A 220 6.34 8.80 14.31
N ASP A 221 5.35 9.54 14.78
CA ASP A 221 4.04 9.60 14.12
C ASP A 221 4.05 10.50 12.87
N GLU A 222 2.92 10.58 12.18
CA GLU A 222 2.76 11.45 10.99
C GLU A 222 3.05 12.93 11.23
N ALA A 223 2.92 13.40 12.47
CA ALA A 223 3.24 14.78 12.85
C ALA A 223 4.73 14.96 13.21
N GLY A 224 5.56 13.93 13.03
CA GLY A 224 6.97 13.91 13.36
C GLY A 224 7.26 13.84 14.87
N ARG A 225 6.27 13.51 15.70
CA ARG A 225 6.47 13.41 17.15
C ARG A 225 7.10 12.07 17.48
N ASN A 226 8.21 12.10 18.21
CA ASN A 226 8.86 10.89 18.68
C ASN A 226 7.96 10.14 19.68
N LEU A 227 7.66 8.89 19.37
CA LEU A 227 6.78 8.02 20.15
C LEU A 227 7.55 7.25 21.23
N GLY A 228 8.88 7.16 21.11
CA GLY A 228 9.72 6.33 21.96
C GLY A 228 9.45 4.85 21.71
N MET A 229 9.19 4.12 22.79
CA MET A 229 8.81 2.71 22.70
C MET A 229 7.31 2.58 22.49
N THR A 230 6.92 1.74 21.53
CA THR A 230 5.51 1.39 21.27
C THR A 230 5.36 -0.13 21.22
N LEU A 231 4.13 -0.61 21.32
CA LEU A 231 3.81 -2.00 21.03
C LEU A 231 3.77 -2.17 19.51
N TRP A 232 4.38 -3.24 19.02
CA TRP A 232 4.42 -3.64 17.62
C TRP A 232 3.83 -5.03 17.47
N HIS A 233 3.22 -5.26 16.32
CA HIS A 233 2.79 -6.56 15.84
C HIS A 233 3.38 -6.78 14.45
N ALA A 234 4.13 -7.86 14.30
CA ALA A 234 4.64 -8.30 13.01
C ALA A 234 4.07 -9.67 12.66
N VAL A 235 3.74 -9.85 11.38
CA VAL A 235 3.41 -11.14 10.79
C VAL A 235 4.53 -11.49 9.82
N VAL A 236 5.22 -12.59 10.09
CA VAL A 236 6.36 -13.06 9.29
C VAL A 236 5.97 -14.34 8.57
N VAL A 237 6.31 -14.43 7.28
CA VAL A 237 6.16 -15.64 6.48
C VAL A 237 7.45 -16.43 6.56
N ALA A 238 7.36 -17.70 6.95
CA ALA A 238 8.50 -18.59 6.99
C ALA A 238 8.20 -19.93 6.31
N ASP A 239 9.17 -20.41 5.55
CA ASP A 239 9.13 -21.74 4.94
C ASP A 239 9.75 -22.77 5.88
N SER A 240 9.45 -24.05 5.66
CA SER A 240 10.16 -25.09 6.39
C SER A 240 11.63 -25.16 5.97
N ALA A 241 12.52 -25.19 6.96
CA ALA A 241 13.96 -25.37 6.74
C ALA A 241 14.34 -26.73 6.13
N ASP A 242 13.42 -27.70 6.07
CA ASP A 242 13.65 -29.00 5.44
C ASP A 242 13.48 -29.00 3.90
N GLY A 243 13.12 -27.85 3.32
CA GLY A 243 12.96 -27.65 1.89
C GLY A 243 11.63 -28.13 1.32
N ASN A 244 10.67 -28.51 2.17
CA ASN A 244 9.31 -28.79 1.73
C ASN A 244 8.53 -27.49 1.48
N LEU A 245 8.36 -27.14 0.20
CA LEU A 245 7.67 -25.92 -0.24
C LEU A 245 6.16 -25.94 0.03
N ASP A 246 5.57 -27.11 0.34
CA ASP A 246 4.15 -27.22 0.72
C ASP A 246 3.93 -26.97 2.22
N ARG A 247 4.95 -26.49 2.93
CA ARG A 247 4.96 -26.32 4.38
C ARG A 247 5.64 -25.03 4.81
N GLY A 248 4.91 -24.25 5.59
CA GLY A 248 5.38 -23.00 6.15
C GLY A 248 4.58 -22.60 7.38
N ALA A 249 4.88 -21.42 7.89
CA ALA A 249 4.19 -20.83 9.03
C ALA A 249 4.07 -19.31 8.90
N TYR A 250 2.97 -18.78 9.43
CA TYR A 250 2.83 -17.37 9.76
C TYR A 250 3.23 -17.21 11.23
N LEU A 251 4.28 -16.45 11.48
CA LEU A 251 4.73 -16.12 12.83
C LEU A 251 4.16 -14.76 13.21
N SER A 252 3.32 -14.73 14.23
CA SER A 252 2.81 -13.50 14.83
C SER A 252 3.69 -13.13 16.02
N VAL A 253 4.50 -12.08 15.87
CA VAL A 253 5.43 -11.57 16.89
C VAL A 253 4.87 -10.27 17.47
N TRP A 254 4.69 -10.23 18.78
CA TRP A 254 4.29 -9.03 19.53
C TRP A 254 5.44 -8.59 20.42
N ALA A 255 5.87 -7.33 20.29
CA ALA A 255 7.00 -6.82 21.04
C ALA A 255 6.87 -5.32 21.32
N ASP A 256 7.52 -4.85 22.39
CA ASP A 256 7.83 -3.43 22.48
C ASP A 256 9.13 -3.17 21.70
N ALA A 257 9.11 -2.23 20.74
CA ALA A 257 10.28 -1.81 19.95
C ALA A 257 10.34 -0.28 19.79
N GLY A 258 11.56 0.27 19.73
CA GLY A 258 11.81 1.72 19.69
C GLY A 258 11.93 2.27 18.28
N SER A 259 11.94 1.39 17.29
CA SER A 259 12.04 1.65 15.86
C SER A 259 11.60 0.39 15.09
N MET A 260 11.44 0.49 13.76
CA MET A 260 11.20 -0.69 12.93
C MET A 260 12.42 -1.61 12.91
N ALA A 261 13.63 -1.03 12.86
CA ALA A 261 14.87 -1.80 12.92
C ALA A 261 15.01 -2.60 14.23
N ASP A 262 14.62 -2.01 15.37
CA ASP A 262 14.59 -2.73 16.65
C ASP A 262 13.63 -3.93 16.58
N MET A 263 12.51 -3.80 15.87
CA MET A 263 11.54 -4.88 15.71
C MET A 263 12.06 -5.97 14.75
N GLU A 264 12.76 -5.60 13.68
CA GLU A 264 13.44 -6.53 12.77
C GLU A 264 14.54 -7.33 13.50
N ASP A 265 15.35 -6.67 14.33
CA ASP A 265 16.35 -7.35 15.17
C ASP A 265 15.68 -8.38 16.11
N LEU A 266 14.55 -8.03 16.72
CA LEU A 266 13.79 -8.97 17.56
C LEU A 266 13.18 -10.13 16.77
N ILE A 267 12.75 -9.90 15.52
CA ILE A 267 12.28 -10.95 14.62
C ILE A 267 13.43 -11.91 14.30
N ASP A 268 14.62 -11.39 13.98
CA ASP A 268 15.80 -12.21 13.71
C ASP A 268 16.17 -13.07 14.92
N GLU A 269 16.13 -12.51 16.13
CA GLU A 269 16.33 -13.28 17.37
C GLU A 269 15.29 -14.40 17.56
N VAL A 270 14.03 -14.15 17.20
CA VAL A 270 12.96 -15.16 17.22
C VAL A 270 13.25 -16.25 16.18
N MET A 271 13.64 -15.88 14.96
CA MET A 271 13.94 -16.85 13.90
C MET A 271 15.15 -17.72 14.25
N ASP A 272 16.20 -17.15 14.84
CA ASP A 272 17.38 -17.88 15.31
C ASP A 272 17.05 -18.88 16.42
N ALA A 273 16.07 -18.57 17.26
CA ALA A 273 15.56 -19.48 18.28
C ALA A 273 14.74 -20.65 17.70
N HIS A 274 14.28 -20.55 16.45
CA HIS A 274 13.38 -21.47 15.77
C HIS A 274 13.95 -21.98 14.41
N PRO A 275 15.07 -22.74 14.43
CA PRO A 275 15.80 -23.14 13.23
C PRO A 275 15.06 -24.14 12.32
N GLU A 276 13.91 -24.68 12.75
CA GLU A 276 13.01 -25.48 11.92
C GLU A 276 12.30 -24.66 10.82
N TRP A 277 12.34 -23.33 10.94
CA TRP A 277 11.76 -22.36 10.02
C TRP A 277 12.86 -21.55 9.33
N SER A 278 12.61 -21.11 8.11
CA SER A 278 13.48 -20.22 7.34
C SER A 278 12.71 -18.97 6.97
N PHE A 279 13.25 -17.81 7.35
CA PHE A 279 12.66 -16.52 7.05
C PHE A 279 12.45 -16.38 5.53
N THR A 280 11.26 -15.96 5.13
CA THR A 280 10.92 -15.71 3.72
C THR A 280 10.65 -14.23 3.49
N SER A 281 9.70 -13.65 4.23
CA SER A 281 9.37 -12.24 4.13
C SER A 281 8.60 -11.74 5.35
N VAL A 282 8.57 -10.43 5.56
CA VAL A 282 7.65 -9.77 6.48
C VAL A 282 6.34 -9.47 5.74
N TYR A 283 5.23 -10.07 6.19
CA TYR A 283 3.90 -9.81 5.67
C TYR A 283 3.42 -8.42 6.10
N SER A 284 3.49 -8.15 7.40
CA SER A 284 3.17 -6.84 7.99
C SER A 284 4.03 -6.57 9.23
N ILE A 285 4.24 -5.28 9.52
CA ILE A 285 4.96 -4.80 10.70
C ILE A 285 4.38 -3.43 11.10
N ASP A 286 3.50 -3.46 12.09
CA ASP A 286 2.67 -2.32 12.44
C ASP A 286 2.80 -1.99 13.92
N ARG A 287 2.80 -0.69 14.26
CA ARG A 287 2.59 -0.26 15.64
C ARG A 287 1.12 -0.41 15.98
N VAL A 288 0.85 -0.98 17.15
CA VAL A 288 -0.52 -1.30 17.58
C VAL A 288 -0.84 -0.54 18.85
N ALA A 289 -2.07 -0.03 18.95
CA ALA A 289 -2.53 0.57 20.18
C ALA A 289 -2.65 -0.52 21.26
N TYR A 290 -2.24 -0.22 22.49
CA TYR A 290 -2.21 -1.23 23.55
C TYR A 290 -3.58 -1.85 23.84
N ASP A 291 -4.69 -1.17 23.56
CA ASP A 291 -6.06 -1.69 23.70
C ASP A 291 -6.47 -2.68 22.61
N GLU A 292 -5.72 -2.76 21.51
CA GLU A 292 -5.93 -3.72 20.41
C GLU A 292 -5.07 -4.99 20.54
N ARG A 293 -4.30 -5.10 21.63
CA ARG A 293 -3.47 -6.29 21.91
C ARG A 293 -4.33 -7.54 22.16
N PRO A 294 -3.82 -8.74 21.86
CA PRO A 294 -4.55 -9.99 22.08
C PRO A 294 -4.77 -10.26 23.58
N ASP A 295 -5.75 -11.11 23.88
CA ASP A 295 -6.15 -11.44 25.27
C ASP A 295 -5.00 -12.02 26.09
N GLU A 296 -4.07 -12.76 25.45
CA GLU A 296 -2.84 -13.28 26.06
C GLU A 296 -1.96 -12.16 26.63
N LEU A 297 -2.03 -10.97 26.05
CA LEU A 297 -1.30 -9.78 26.48
C LEU A 297 -2.17 -8.83 27.32
N ALA A 298 -3.37 -9.21 27.75
CA ALA A 298 -4.26 -8.33 28.53
C ALA A 298 -3.60 -7.74 29.80
N ALA A 299 -2.68 -8.49 30.43
CA ALA A 299 -1.94 -8.05 31.61
C ALA A 299 -0.72 -7.14 31.32
N LEU A 300 -0.31 -7.02 30.05
CA LEU A 300 0.80 -6.15 29.64
C LEU A 300 0.43 -4.68 29.93
N PRO A 301 1.22 -3.95 30.76
CA PRO A 301 0.92 -2.57 31.04
C PRO A 301 1.14 -1.69 29.79
N PRO A 302 0.33 -0.64 29.56
CA PRO A 302 0.47 0.28 28.42
C PRO A 302 1.63 1.28 28.61
N ARG A 303 2.68 0.85 29.31
CA ARG A 303 3.89 1.62 29.57
C ARG A 303 5.05 0.71 29.21
N PRO A 304 5.53 0.79 27.97
CA PRO A 304 6.63 -0.04 27.54
C PRO A 304 7.85 0.18 28.44
N GLY A 305 8.71 -0.84 28.49
CA GLY A 305 10.00 -0.75 29.15
C GLY A 305 10.92 0.28 28.48
N ARG A 306 12.18 0.30 28.91
CA ARG A 306 13.23 1.10 28.26
C ARG A 306 14.02 0.33 27.21
N GLU A 307 13.78 -0.96 27.10
CA GLU A 307 14.52 -1.89 26.25
C GLU A 307 13.51 -2.62 25.36
N PRO A 308 13.87 -2.88 24.08
CA PRO A 308 13.06 -3.71 23.21
C PRO A 308 12.85 -5.11 23.81
N LYS A 309 11.64 -5.65 23.68
CA LYS A 309 11.30 -6.96 24.26
C LYS A 309 10.16 -7.64 23.52
N VAL A 310 10.37 -8.89 23.12
CA VAL A 310 9.30 -9.79 22.66
C VAL A 310 8.43 -10.23 23.84
N HIS A 311 7.11 -10.12 23.68
CA HIS A 311 6.10 -10.50 24.67
C HIS A 311 5.36 -11.77 24.30
N LEU A 312 5.11 -11.99 23.02
CA LEU A 312 4.36 -13.14 22.51
C LEU A 312 4.84 -13.52 21.11
N VAL A 313 5.02 -14.81 20.88
CA VAL A 313 5.22 -15.39 19.55
C VAL A 313 4.19 -16.50 19.36
N GLN A 314 3.45 -16.45 18.26
CA GLN A 314 2.48 -17.48 17.88
C GLN A 314 2.81 -17.98 16.47
N PHE A 315 2.65 -19.29 16.27
CA PHE A 315 2.89 -19.95 14.99
C PHE A 315 1.57 -20.48 14.45
N ASP A 316 1.17 -20.01 13.27
CA ASP A 316 0.10 -20.59 12.49
C ASP A 316 0.72 -21.40 11.34
N ILE A 317 0.75 -22.73 11.50
CA ILE A 317 1.47 -23.64 10.61
C ILE A 317 0.51 -24.20 9.56
N TRP A 318 0.90 -24.12 8.29
CA TRP A 318 0.23 -24.86 7.22
C TRP A 318 1.08 -26.01 6.68
N GLY A 319 0.41 -27.02 6.15
CA GLY A 319 1.02 -28.30 5.79
C GLY A 319 1.23 -29.20 7.02
N ASP A 320 1.87 -30.35 6.81
CA ASP A 320 2.22 -31.24 7.92
C ASP A 320 3.31 -30.58 8.78
N PRO A 321 3.15 -30.46 10.11
CA PRO A 321 4.12 -29.77 10.96
C PRO A 321 5.50 -30.44 10.92
N PRO A 322 6.58 -29.71 11.29
CA PRO A 322 7.88 -30.31 11.54
C PRO A 322 7.74 -31.55 12.39
N ALA A 323 8.55 -32.56 12.11
CA ALA A 323 8.71 -33.68 13.02
C ALA A 323 9.11 -33.12 14.40
N GLU A 324 8.13 -32.93 15.27
CA GLU A 324 8.32 -32.27 16.57
C GLU A 324 9.39 -33.02 17.36
N ARG A 325 10.32 -32.26 17.94
CA ARG A 325 10.76 -32.61 19.29
C ARG A 325 9.58 -32.36 20.21
N ARG A 326 8.92 -33.45 20.61
CA ARG A 326 8.08 -33.47 21.81
C ARG A 326 8.92 -32.99 22.99
N ASP A 327 8.79 -31.72 23.40
CA ASP A 327 8.78 -31.25 24.79
C ASP A 327 9.04 -29.73 24.92
N GLN A 328 8.18 -29.09 25.74
CA GLN A 328 8.24 -27.74 26.36
C GLN A 328 7.69 -26.60 25.47
N GLY A 329 6.64 -25.86 25.81
CA GLY A 329 6.12 -25.46 27.12
C GLY A 329 6.09 -23.93 27.13
N ALA A 330 4.92 -23.32 27.27
CA ALA A 330 4.76 -21.86 27.31
C ALA A 330 5.82 -21.21 28.23
N VAL A 331 6.70 -20.40 27.65
CA VAL A 331 7.68 -19.61 28.40
C VAL A 331 7.02 -18.29 28.75
N ASN A 332 6.45 -18.21 29.95
CA ASN A 332 6.12 -16.94 30.59
C ASN A 332 7.41 -16.33 31.14
N GLY A 333 7.85 -15.18 30.60
CA GLY A 333 9.02 -14.40 31.01
C GLY A 333 8.70 -12.96 31.38
#